data_AF-A7MYA6-F1
#
_entry.id   AF-A7MYA6-F1
#
_cell.length_a   1.000
_cell.length_b   1.000
_cell.length_c   1.000
_cell.angle_alpha   90.00
_cell.angle_beta   90.00
_cell.angle_gamma   90.00
#
_symmetry.space_group_name_H-M   'P 1'
#
loop_
_entity.id
_entity.type
_entity.pdbx_description
1 polymer ?
#
loop_
_entity_poly.entity_id
_entity_poly.type
_entity_poly.pdbx_seq_one_letter_code
_entity_poly.pdbx_strand_id
1 'polypeptide(L)'
;MPNWEASAPDHFKGLKFENELDATKEAVDQLVSKYNPDVIVGALHLGRQEDGGVGVYEIASAMADKFDVILAGHEHANYIEQVNADGTVTPISKSTSEIGGENTLIEDKAKSGEYNQDNRAQSVKIIEPGKWGAYLAKAEIQLKKVDGKWTMEDTTLTNIGTKKVEEEQALQAKFQYVHDISVEDATRELGRVTGNFTPSATGYPD
;
A
#
# COMPACT_ATOMS: atom_id res chain seq x y z
N MET A 1 13.50 -12.79 11.67
CA MET A 1 13.46 -11.63 12.59
C MET A 1 13.68 -10.41 11.72
N PRO A 2 12.79 -9.40 11.77
CA PRO A 2 12.94 -8.22 10.93
C PRO A 2 14.27 -7.51 11.22
N ASN A 3 14.94 -7.03 10.17
CA ASN A 3 16.26 -6.40 10.24
C ASN A 3 16.22 -4.90 10.59
N TRP A 4 15.05 -4.26 10.49
CA TRP A 4 14.87 -2.81 10.66
C TRP A 4 14.90 -2.32 12.12
N GLU A 5 14.81 -3.22 13.10
CA GLU A 5 15.05 -2.96 14.54
C GLU A 5 16.09 -3.94 15.12
N ALA A 6 17.13 -4.26 14.35
CA ALA A 6 18.19 -5.19 14.79
C ALA A 6 18.90 -4.76 16.09
N SER A 7 18.85 -3.47 16.44
CA SER A 7 19.43 -2.92 17.67
C SER A 7 18.56 -3.12 18.92
N ALA A 8 17.29 -3.54 18.78
CA ALA A 8 16.35 -3.74 19.88
C ALA A 8 15.55 -5.06 19.75
N PRO A 9 16.21 -6.22 19.66
CA PRO A 9 15.54 -7.50 19.39
C PRO A 9 14.53 -7.93 20.47
N ASP A 10 14.65 -7.38 21.69
CA ASP A 10 13.72 -7.65 22.80
C ASP A 10 12.29 -7.19 22.50
N HIS A 11 12.09 -6.21 21.61
CA HIS A 11 10.76 -5.76 21.19
C HIS A 11 9.95 -6.85 20.47
N PHE A 12 10.62 -7.88 19.94
CA PHE A 12 9.98 -9.00 19.23
C PHE A 12 9.95 -10.28 20.05
N LYS A 13 10.30 -10.20 21.35
CA LYS A 13 10.34 -11.38 22.21
C LYS A 13 8.95 -12.02 22.33
N GLY A 14 8.86 -13.28 21.94
CA GLY A 14 7.61 -14.05 21.95
C GLY A 14 6.76 -13.86 20.69
N LEU A 15 7.18 -13.01 19.75
CA LEU A 15 6.55 -12.88 18.45
C LEU A 15 7.25 -13.78 17.43
N LYS A 16 6.46 -14.33 16.51
CA LYS A 16 6.93 -15.09 15.36
C LYS A 16 6.42 -14.39 14.11
N PHE A 17 7.33 -14.12 13.19
CA PHE A 17 7.01 -13.64 11.85
C PHE A 17 7.09 -14.84 10.93
N GLU A 18 5.95 -15.25 10.39
CA GLU A 18 5.83 -16.38 9.48
C GLU A 18 6.14 -15.93 8.05
N ASN A 19 6.32 -16.89 7.14
CA ASN A 19 6.43 -16.57 5.72
C ASN A 19 5.13 -15.89 5.25
N GLU A 20 5.28 -14.81 4.49
CA GLU A 20 4.16 -13.94 4.12
C GLU A 20 3.12 -14.65 3.25
N LEU A 21 3.58 -15.49 2.31
CA LEU A 21 2.69 -16.24 1.42
C LEU A 21 1.93 -17.33 2.17
N ASP A 22 2.64 -18.10 2.99
CA ASP A 22 2.04 -19.20 3.76
C ASP A 22 0.99 -18.68 4.74
N ALA A 23 1.32 -17.63 5.49
CA ALA A 23 0.38 -16.99 6.41
C ALA A 23 -0.83 -16.39 5.69
N THR A 24 -0.62 -15.78 4.51
CA THR A 24 -1.72 -15.22 3.72
C THR A 24 -2.64 -16.32 3.19
N LYS A 25 -2.09 -17.42 2.66
CA LYS A 25 -2.87 -18.59 2.21
C LYS A 25 -3.72 -19.15 3.33
N GLU A 26 -3.13 -19.40 4.50
CA GLU A 26 -3.86 -19.94 5.64
C GLU A 26 -4.99 -18.99 6.08
N ALA A 27 -4.74 -17.68 6.18
CA ALA A 27 -5.75 -16.71 6.59
C ALA A 27 -6.91 -16.63 5.59
N VAL A 28 -6.61 -16.62 4.29
CA VAL A 28 -7.63 -16.59 3.22
C VAL A 28 -8.41 -17.91 3.17
N ASP A 29 -7.77 -19.05 3.30
CA ASP A 29 -8.44 -20.35 3.32
C ASP A 29 -9.40 -20.47 4.51
N GLN A 30 -8.99 -20.00 5.70
CA GLN A 30 -9.87 -19.92 6.87
C GLN A 30 -11.05 -18.96 6.62
N LEU A 31 -10.81 -17.80 6.00
CA LEU A 31 -11.85 -16.83 5.65
C LEU A 31 -12.87 -17.45 4.68
N VAL A 32 -12.39 -18.07 3.60
CA VAL A 32 -13.22 -18.71 2.57
C VAL A 32 -14.03 -19.86 3.17
N SER A 33 -13.39 -20.74 3.93
CA SER A 33 -14.06 -21.88 4.56
C SER A 33 -15.14 -21.46 5.55
N LYS A 34 -14.94 -20.35 6.27
CA LYS A 34 -15.84 -19.93 7.36
C LYS A 34 -16.97 -19.01 6.89
N TYR A 35 -16.69 -18.16 5.90
CA TYR A 35 -17.60 -17.07 5.52
C TYR A 35 -18.03 -17.10 4.06
N ASN A 36 -17.33 -17.85 3.19
CA ASN A 36 -17.58 -17.94 1.75
C ASN A 36 -17.87 -16.55 1.12
N PRO A 37 -16.94 -15.59 1.24
CA PRO A 37 -17.16 -14.20 0.82
C PRO A 37 -17.30 -14.09 -0.71
N ASP A 38 -18.14 -13.16 -1.16
CA ASP A 38 -18.28 -12.86 -2.60
C ASP A 38 -17.12 -12.01 -3.16
N VAL A 39 -16.42 -11.26 -2.30
CA VAL A 39 -15.29 -10.38 -2.62
C VAL A 39 -14.24 -10.47 -1.51
N ILE A 40 -12.96 -10.52 -1.89
CA ILE A 40 -11.83 -10.51 -0.95
C ILE A 40 -10.88 -9.37 -1.31
N VAL A 41 -10.62 -8.51 -0.34
CA VAL A 41 -9.66 -7.40 -0.45
C VAL A 41 -8.49 -7.67 0.49
N GLY A 42 -7.28 -7.65 -0.04
CA GLY A 42 -6.05 -7.72 0.75
C GLY A 42 -5.62 -6.34 1.21
N ALA A 43 -5.21 -6.20 2.48
CA ALA A 43 -4.53 -5.02 2.99
C ALA A 43 -3.17 -5.45 3.51
N LEU A 44 -2.13 -5.28 2.69
CA LEU A 44 -0.81 -5.87 2.91
C LEU A 44 0.23 -4.75 3.06
N HIS A 45 0.99 -4.78 4.15
CA HIS A 45 2.13 -3.89 4.32
C HIS A 45 3.41 -4.56 3.82
N LEU A 46 3.50 -4.69 2.49
CA LEU A 46 4.59 -5.31 1.75
C LEU A 46 4.81 -4.51 0.47
N GLY A 47 6.07 -4.32 0.09
CA GLY A 47 6.44 -3.74 -1.18
C GLY A 47 6.18 -4.70 -2.34
N ARG A 48 6.39 -4.23 -3.56
CA ARG A 48 6.16 -5.04 -4.78
C ARG A 48 7.00 -6.31 -4.79
N GLN A 49 8.26 -6.16 -4.42
CA GLN A 49 9.24 -7.23 -4.18
C GLN A 49 9.96 -6.95 -2.86
N GLU A 50 10.42 -7.99 -2.16
CA GLU A 50 11.09 -7.85 -0.87
C GLU A 50 12.42 -8.60 -0.85
N ASP A 51 13.50 -7.92 -0.44
CA ASP A 51 14.80 -8.57 -0.25
C ASP A 51 14.77 -9.44 1.01
N GLY A 52 14.50 -10.74 0.82
CA GLY A 52 14.39 -11.73 1.90
C GLY A 52 12.96 -12.03 2.35
N GLY A 53 11.96 -11.53 1.63
CA GLY A 53 10.54 -11.86 1.78
C GLY A 53 9.90 -12.16 0.42
N VAL A 54 8.57 -12.33 0.42
CA VAL A 54 7.81 -12.69 -0.80
C VAL A 54 7.40 -11.45 -1.63
N GLY A 55 6.99 -10.37 -0.96
CA GLY A 55 6.41 -9.19 -1.61
C GLY A 55 5.00 -9.40 -2.16
N VAL A 56 4.35 -8.32 -2.58
CA VAL A 56 2.94 -8.36 -3.03
C VAL A 56 2.77 -9.07 -4.36
N TYR A 57 3.74 -8.99 -5.27
CA TYR A 57 3.61 -9.61 -6.60
C TYR A 57 3.44 -11.12 -6.54
N GLU A 58 4.27 -11.81 -5.76
CA GLU A 58 4.19 -13.26 -5.66
C GLU A 58 2.92 -13.71 -4.95
N ILE A 59 2.47 -12.99 -3.90
CA ILE A 59 1.17 -13.25 -3.24
C ILE A 59 0.01 -13.06 -4.23
N ALA A 60 0.00 -11.94 -4.95
CA ALA A 60 -1.06 -11.62 -5.92
C ALA A 60 -1.13 -12.65 -7.05
N SER A 61 0.02 -13.10 -7.56
CA SER A 61 0.09 -14.12 -8.61
C SER A 61 -0.37 -15.49 -8.09
N ALA A 62 0.16 -15.94 -6.94
CA ALA A 62 -0.14 -17.24 -6.36
C ALA A 62 -1.58 -17.38 -5.84
N MET A 63 -2.26 -16.26 -5.61
CA MET A 63 -3.62 -16.21 -5.05
C MET A 63 -4.57 -15.38 -5.93
N ALA A 64 -4.31 -15.35 -7.24
CA ALA A 64 -5.12 -14.60 -8.20
C ALA A 64 -6.57 -15.08 -8.28
N ASP A 65 -6.84 -16.34 -7.91
CA ASP A 65 -8.19 -16.90 -7.84
C ASP A 65 -8.93 -16.52 -6.54
N LYS A 66 -8.27 -15.82 -5.61
CA LYS A 66 -8.82 -15.46 -4.29
C LYS A 66 -9.06 -13.96 -4.15
N PHE A 67 -8.06 -13.14 -4.47
CA PHE A 67 -8.12 -11.69 -4.24
C PHE A 67 -8.72 -10.96 -5.43
N ASP A 68 -9.53 -9.94 -5.15
CA ASP A 68 -10.05 -9.02 -6.17
C ASP A 68 -9.20 -7.76 -6.29
N VAL A 69 -8.76 -7.26 -5.13
CA VAL A 69 -7.92 -6.07 -5.01
C VAL A 69 -6.95 -6.27 -3.86
N ILE A 70 -5.72 -5.82 -4.02
CA ILE A 70 -4.77 -5.67 -2.91
C ILE A 70 -4.40 -4.19 -2.74
N LEU A 71 -4.62 -3.69 -1.53
CA LEU A 71 -4.11 -2.40 -1.06
C LEU A 71 -2.73 -2.67 -0.43
N ALA A 72 -1.68 -2.25 -1.13
CA ALA A 72 -0.28 -2.44 -0.75
C ALA A 72 0.28 -1.22 0.04
N GLY A 73 1.52 -1.35 0.50
CA GLY A 73 2.23 -0.33 1.28
C GLY A 73 3.73 -0.64 1.34
N HIS A 74 4.39 -0.14 2.38
CA HIS A 74 5.82 -0.36 2.66
C HIS A 74 6.82 0.34 1.72
N GLU A 75 6.68 0.18 0.40
CA GLU A 75 7.65 0.69 -0.58
C GLU A 75 7.65 2.23 -0.68
N HIS A 76 6.56 2.86 -0.23
CA HIS A 76 6.27 4.27 -0.42
C HIS A 76 6.16 4.69 -1.90
N ALA A 77 5.68 3.78 -2.74
CA ALA A 77 5.50 3.99 -4.17
C ALA A 77 4.04 4.37 -4.49
N ASN A 78 3.84 5.17 -5.54
CA ASN A 78 2.51 5.50 -6.05
C ASN A 78 2.26 4.75 -7.36
N TYR A 79 1.48 3.68 -7.32
CA TYR A 79 1.22 2.84 -8.50
C TYR A 79 -0.19 2.23 -8.49
N ILE A 80 -0.63 1.86 -9.70
CA ILE A 80 -1.76 0.97 -9.95
C ILE A 80 -1.29 -0.05 -10.99
N GLU A 81 -1.30 -1.32 -10.63
CA GLU A 81 -0.77 -2.41 -11.46
C GLU A 81 -1.73 -3.61 -11.45
N GLN A 82 -1.61 -4.48 -12.45
CA GLN A 82 -2.32 -5.75 -12.51
C GLN A 82 -1.29 -6.88 -12.52
N VAL A 83 -1.45 -7.83 -11.60
CA VAL A 83 -0.60 -9.02 -11.51
C VAL A 83 -1.42 -10.23 -11.96
N ASN A 84 -0.93 -10.94 -12.97
CA ASN A 84 -1.60 -12.13 -13.49
C ASN A 84 -1.16 -13.40 -12.73
N ALA A 85 -1.97 -14.44 -12.81
CA ALA A 85 -1.70 -15.74 -12.19
C ALA A 85 -0.40 -16.41 -12.70
N ASP A 86 0.10 -16.00 -13.87
CA ASP A 86 1.39 -16.46 -14.43
C ASP A 86 2.60 -15.63 -13.96
N GLY A 87 2.37 -14.60 -13.15
CA GLY A 87 3.40 -13.70 -12.62
C GLY A 87 3.64 -12.46 -13.48
N THR A 88 3.00 -12.34 -14.65
CA THR A 88 3.13 -11.14 -15.49
C THR A 88 2.52 -9.94 -14.81
N VAL A 89 3.29 -8.86 -14.69
CA VAL A 89 2.85 -7.58 -14.10
C VAL A 89 2.70 -6.52 -15.19
N THR A 90 1.55 -5.84 -15.19
CA THR A 90 1.25 -4.74 -16.11
C THR A 90 0.95 -3.47 -15.34
N PRO A 91 1.70 -2.37 -15.55
CA PRO A 91 1.28 -1.05 -15.09
C PRO A 91 0.01 -0.61 -15.82
N ILE A 92 -1.05 -0.39 -15.06
CA ILE A 92 -2.39 -0.08 -15.58
C ILE A 92 -2.83 1.32 -15.16
N SER A 93 -1.91 2.24 -14.87
CA SER A 93 -2.25 3.64 -14.64
C SER A 93 -2.16 4.46 -15.92
N LYS A 94 -2.99 5.51 -16.00
CA LYS A 94 -2.82 6.61 -16.95
C LYS A 94 -1.58 7.41 -16.59
N SER A 95 -0.90 7.94 -17.59
CA SER A 95 0.19 8.90 -17.40
C SER A 95 -0.35 10.24 -16.91
N THR A 96 0.51 11.01 -16.24
CA THR A 96 0.18 12.36 -15.77
C THR A 96 -0.30 13.30 -16.89
N SER A 97 0.18 13.12 -18.12
CA SER A 97 -0.27 13.88 -19.29
C SER A 97 -1.69 13.52 -19.73
N GLU A 98 -2.10 12.25 -19.61
CA GLU A 98 -3.44 11.78 -20.01
C GLU A 98 -4.55 12.27 -19.08
N ILE A 99 -4.18 12.66 -17.86
CA ILE A 99 -5.08 13.20 -16.82
C ILE A 99 -4.93 14.72 -16.65
N GLY A 100 -4.28 15.42 -17.58
CA GLY A 100 -4.19 16.88 -17.55
C GLY A 100 -3.32 17.45 -16.41
N GLY A 101 -2.35 16.68 -15.90
CA GLY A 101 -1.46 17.13 -14.82
C GLY A 101 -2.10 17.10 -13.43
N GLU A 102 -3.23 16.42 -13.26
CA GLU A 102 -3.83 16.19 -11.95
C GLU A 102 -2.92 15.34 -11.07
N ASN A 103 -2.88 15.63 -9.76
CA ASN A 103 -2.11 14.87 -8.78
C ASN A 103 -2.86 13.58 -8.39
N THR A 104 -3.46 12.86 -9.32
CA THR A 104 -4.27 11.67 -9.05
C THR A 104 -3.81 10.56 -9.99
N LEU A 105 -3.63 9.35 -9.52
CA LEU A 105 -3.36 8.20 -10.40
C LEU A 105 -4.67 7.48 -10.68
N ILE A 106 -5.03 7.30 -11.95
CA ILE A 106 -6.28 6.67 -12.36
C ILE A 106 -5.96 5.41 -13.16
N GLU A 107 -6.69 4.33 -12.91
CA GLU A 107 -6.66 3.14 -13.75
C GLU A 107 -6.96 3.46 -15.22
N ASP A 108 -6.15 2.89 -16.11
CA ASP A 108 -6.33 2.90 -17.55
C ASP A 108 -7.00 1.60 -17.99
N LYS A 109 -8.31 1.69 -18.21
CA LYS A 109 -9.14 0.57 -18.67
C LYS A 109 -8.70 -0.02 -20.00
N ALA A 110 -8.02 0.75 -20.85
CA ALA A 110 -7.48 0.22 -22.10
C ALA A 110 -6.30 -0.74 -21.86
N LYS A 111 -5.59 -0.59 -20.73
CA LYS A 111 -4.50 -1.48 -20.32
C LYS A 111 -4.96 -2.62 -19.43
N SER A 112 -5.86 -2.37 -18.49
CA SER A 112 -6.38 -3.41 -17.58
C SER A 112 -7.35 -4.37 -18.27
N GLY A 113 -8.00 -3.93 -19.34
CA GLY A 113 -9.08 -4.68 -19.97
C GLY A 113 -10.32 -4.79 -19.07
N GLU A 114 -11.23 -5.69 -19.45
CA GLU A 114 -12.40 -6.03 -18.65
C GLU A 114 -11.99 -6.82 -17.40
N TYR A 115 -12.61 -6.53 -16.26
CA TYR A 115 -12.40 -7.28 -15.02
C TYR A 115 -13.76 -7.64 -14.41
N ASN A 116 -14.23 -8.86 -14.64
CA ASN A 116 -15.59 -9.29 -14.26
C ASN A 116 -15.56 -10.71 -13.66
N GLN A 117 -16.74 -11.28 -13.40
CA GLN A 117 -16.84 -12.59 -12.77
C GLN A 117 -16.12 -13.71 -13.54
N ASP A 118 -16.07 -13.63 -14.87
CA ASP A 118 -15.54 -14.70 -15.72
C ASP A 118 -14.01 -14.73 -15.73
N ASN A 119 -13.36 -13.59 -15.48
CA ASN A 119 -11.90 -13.46 -15.56
C ASN A 119 -11.21 -13.00 -14.27
N ARG A 120 -11.95 -12.61 -13.21
CA ARG A 120 -11.37 -12.14 -11.92
C ARG A 120 -10.40 -13.13 -11.28
N ALA A 121 -10.51 -14.42 -11.59
CA ALA A 121 -9.60 -15.44 -11.06
C ALA A 121 -8.23 -15.52 -11.78
N GLN A 122 -8.03 -14.73 -12.85
CA GLN A 122 -6.82 -14.76 -13.67
C GLN A 122 -5.80 -13.71 -13.25
N SER A 123 -6.22 -12.69 -12.50
CA SER A 123 -5.37 -11.57 -12.11
C SER A 123 -5.92 -10.82 -10.91
N VAL A 124 -5.04 -10.09 -10.23
CA VAL A 124 -5.39 -9.19 -9.12
C VAL A 124 -4.91 -7.78 -9.47
N LYS A 125 -5.76 -6.78 -9.23
CA LYS A 125 -5.33 -5.39 -9.30
C LYS A 125 -4.75 -4.96 -7.95
N ILE A 126 -3.60 -4.30 -8.01
CA ILE A 126 -2.86 -3.87 -6.82
C ILE A 126 -2.64 -2.36 -6.88
N ILE A 127 -2.68 -1.71 -5.72
CA ILE A 127 -2.55 -0.26 -5.59
C ILE A 127 -1.79 0.11 -4.32
N GLU A 128 -0.86 1.05 -4.44
CA GLU A 128 -0.18 1.68 -3.30
C GLU A 128 -0.28 3.21 -3.40
N PRO A 129 -0.71 3.92 -2.33
CA PRO A 129 -0.93 5.37 -2.35
C PRO A 129 0.30 6.21 -1.96
N GLY A 130 1.51 5.74 -2.22
CA GLY A 130 2.74 6.44 -1.87
C GLY A 130 2.95 6.54 -0.37
N LYS A 131 3.24 7.75 0.12
CA LYS A 131 3.57 7.99 1.52
C LYS A 131 3.01 9.30 2.05
N TRP A 132 2.98 9.41 3.38
CA TRP A 132 2.72 10.66 4.11
C TRP A 132 1.35 11.29 3.79
N GLY A 133 0.38 10.46 3.40
CA GLY A 133 -0.96 10.94 3.03
C GLY A 133 -0.99 11.73 1.72
N ALA A 134 0.00 11.59 0.83
CA ALA A 134 0.02 12.26 -0.47
C ALA A 134 -1.13 11.81 -1.40
N TYR A 135 -1.62 10.58 -1.21
CA TYR A 135 -2.75 10.02 -1.94
C TYR A 135 -3.66 9.18 -1.02
N LEU A 136 -4.92 9.02 -1.42
CA LEU A 136 -5.88 8.08 -0.86
C LEU A 136 -6.17 6.99 -1.89
N ALA A 137 -5.83 5.74 -1.59
CA ALA A 137 -6.19 4.59 -2.40
C ALA A 137 -7.70 4.34 -2.34
N LYS A 138 -8.35 4.27 -3.50
CA LYS A 138 -9.77 3.97 -3.67
C LYS A 138 -9.92 2.79 -4.62
N ALA A 139 -10.70 1.80 -4.20
CA ALA A 139 -11.16 0.70 -5.02
C ALA A 139 -12.68 0.77 -5.15
N GLU A 140 -13.18 0.95 -6.36
CA GLU A 140 -14.61 0.89 -6.68
C GLU A 140 -14.93 -0.50 -7.21
N ILE A 141 -15.71 -1.27 -6.46
CA ILE A 141 -16.08 -2.65 -6.80
C ILE A 141 -17.56 -2.67 -7.16
N GLN A 142 -17.88 -3.04 -8.39
CA GLN A 142 -19.24 -3.12 -8.91
C GLN A 142 -19.70 -4.57 -8.90
N LEU A 143 -20.84 -4.82 -8.25
CA LEU A 143 -21.43 -6.14 -8.11
C LEU A 143 -22.88 -6.12 -8.58
N LYS A 144 -23.30 -7.21 -9.21
CA LYS A 144 -24.70 -7.45 -9.54
C LYS A 144 -25.17 -8.75 -8.94
N LYS A 145 -26.41 -8.75 -8.44
CA LYS A 145 -27.03 -9.95 -7.88
C LYS A 145 -27.69 -10.75 -8.99
N VAL A 146 -27.24 -11.98 -9.20
CA VAL A 146 -27.80 -12.96 -10.16
C VAL A 146 -28.12 -14.23 -9.40
N ASP A 147 -29.38 -14.69 -9.49
CA ASP A 147 -29.86 -15.90 -8.81
C ASP A 147 -29.52 -15.98 -7.31
N GLY A 148 -29.59 -14.83 -6.64
CA GLY A 148 -29.33 -14.73 -5.20
C GLY A 148 -27.85 -14.60 -4.81
N LYS A 149 -26.92 -14.72 -5.76
CA LYS A 149 -25.46 -14.59 -5.55
C LYS A 149 -24.94 -13.27 -6.11
N TRP A 150 -23.93 -12.69 -5.47
CA TRP A 150 -23.23 -11.53 -6.02
C TRP A 150 -22.21 -11.96 -7.07
N THR A 151 -22.23 -11.25 -8.18
CA THR A 151 -21.41 -11.48 -9.37
C THR A 151 -20.59 -10.22 -9.61
N MET A 152 -19.28 -10.35 -9.80
CA MET A 152 -18.41 -9.22 -10.13
C MET A 152 -18.74 -8.67 -11.52
N GLU A 153 -18.96 -7.36 -11.62
CA GLU A 153 -19.15 -6.67 -12.90
C GLU A 153 -17.91 -5.87 -13.32
N ASP A 154 -17.31 -5.12 -12.38
CA ASP A 154 -16.10 -4.32 -12.64
C ASP A 154 -15.36 -3.99 -11.34
N THR A 155 -14.08 -3.66 -11.47
CA THR A 155 -13.28 -3.00 -10.42
C THR A 155 -12.54 -1.82 -11.01
N THR A 156 -12.57 -0.65 -10.38
CA THR A 156 -11.79 0.52 -10.82
C THR A 156 -10.96 1.08 -9.67
N LEU A 157 -9.66 1.25 -9.89
CA LEU A 157 -8.72 1.75 -8.90
C LEU A 157 -8.33 3.21 -9.16
N THR A 158 -8.11 3.97 -8.08
CA THR A 158 -7.66 5.37 -8.13
C THR A 158 -6.86 5.72 -6.88
N ASN A 159 -5.69 6.35 -7.05
CA ASN A 159 -5.00 7.07 -5.98
C ASN A 159 -5.35 8.55 -6.05
N ILE A 160 -6.25 8.98 -5.18
CA ILE A 160 -6.76 10.36 -5.14
C ILE A 160 -5.72 11.26 -4.49
N GLY A 161 -5.22 12.28 -5.20
CA GLY A 161 -4.27 13.22 -4.64
C GLY A 161 -4.83 14.13 -3.58
N THR A 162 -4.04 14.34 -2.52
CA THR A 162 -4.42 15.26 -1.44
C THR A 162 -3.85 16.67 -1.59
N LYS A 163 -2.89 16.89 -2.49
CA LYS A 163 -2.17 18.18 -2.64
C LYS A 163 -3.05 19.42 -2.80
N LYS A 164 -4.24 19.28 -3.40
CA LYS A 164 -5.20 20.39 -3.62
C LYS A 164 -6.43 20.29 -2.71
N VAL A 165 -6.44 19.33 -1.79
CA VAL A 165 -7.53 19.16 -0.83
C VAL A 165 -7.31 20.14 0.31
N GLU A 166 -8.33 20.94 0.59
CA GLU A 166 -8.31 21.86 1.72
C GLU A 166 -8.20 21.09 3.04
N GLU A 167 -7.45 21.66 3.98
CA GLU A 167 -7.27 21.06 5.29
C GLU A 167 -8.58 21.10 6.10
N GLU A 168 -8.94 19.97 6.70
CA GLU A 168 -10.11 19.87 7.56
C GLU A 168 -9.85 20.55 8.92
N GLN A 169 -10.41 21.76 9.09
CA GLN A 169 -10.18 22.62 10.25
C GLN A 169 -10.58 21.96 11.58
N ALA A 170 -11.64 21.15 11.60
CA ALA A 170 -12.04 20.45 12.83
C ALA A 170 -11.02 19.36 13.24
N LEU A 171 -10.42 18.68 12.24
CA LEU A 171 -9.38 17.68 12.48
C LEU A 171 -8.09 18.34 12.95
N GLN A 172 -7.70 19.45 12.31
CA GLN A 172 -6.55 20.26 12.73
C GLN A 172 -6.68 20.70 14.18
N ALA A 173 -7.82 21.31 14.55
CA ALA A 173 -8.07 21.75 15.92
C ALA A 173 -8.00 20.59 16.94
N LYS A 174 -8.50 19.40 16.58
CA LYS A 174 -8.45 18.21 17.43
C LYS A 174 -7.02 17.72 17.70
N PHE A 175 -6.12 17.89 16.74
CA PHE A 175 -4.74 17.43 16.82
C PHE A 175 -3.72 18.54 17.10
N GLN A 176 -4.18 19.77 17.36
CA GLN A 176 -3.30 20.91 17.68
C GLN A 176 -2.35 20.60 18.84
N TYR A 177 -2.82 19.90 19.88
CA TYR A 177 -1.96 19.53 21.00
C TYR A 177 -0.77 18.63 20.59
N VAL A 178 -0.95 17.74 19.60
CA VAL A 178 0.14 16.89 19.08
C VAL A 178 1.14 17.76 18.32
N HIS A 179 0.64 18.70 17.51
CA HIS A 179 1.50 19.65 16.81
C HIS A 179 2.34 20.47 17.80
N ASP A 180 1.71 21.05 18.81
CA ASP A 180 2.39 21.90 19.80
C ASP A 180 3.48 21.14 20.55
N ILE A 181 3.19 19.92 21.04
CA ILE A 181 4.18 19.05 21.71
C ILE A 181 5.31 18.66 20.75
N SER A 182 4.99 18.36 19.49
CA SER A 182 6.01 17.96 18.50
C SER A 182 6.96 19.13 18.18
N VAL A 183 6.44 20.36 18.08
CA VAL A 183 7.25 21.57 17.88
C VAL A 183 8.11 21.84 19.11
N GLU A 184 7.56 21.71 20.31
CA GLU A 184 8.31 21.87 21.56
C GLU A 184 9.48 20.87 21.66
N ASP A 185 9.22 19.57 21.42
CA ASP A 185 10.28 18.56 21.47
C ASP A 185 11.33 18.75 20.37
N ALA A 186 10.90 19.06 19.14
CA ALA A 186 11.82 19.30 18.02
C ALA A 186 12.72 20.54 18.22
N THR A 187 12.31 21.49 19.07
CA THR A 187 13.08 22.71 19.37
C THR A 187 13.88 22.63 20.67
N ARG A 188 13.76 21.54 21.42
CA ARG A 188 14.50 21.32 22.67
C ARG A 188 16.00 21.15 22.40
N GLU A 189 16.83 21.90 23.13
CA GLU A 189 18.29 21.70 23.11
C GLU A 189 18.63 20.33 23.72
N LEU A 190 19.03 19.37 22.89
CA LEU A 190 19.48 18.04 23.33
C LEU A 190 20.96 18.01 23.71
N GLY A 191 21.71 19.04 23.31
CA GLY A 191 23.12 19.19 23.59
C GLY A 191 23.74 20.34 22.80
N ARG A 192 24.96 20.70 23.17
CA ARG A 192 25.73 21.76 22.51
C ARG A 192 26.93 21.17 21.80
N VAL A 193 26.99 21.39 20.50
CA VAL A 193 28.15 21.02 19.68
C VAL A 193 29.24 22.08 19.89
N THR A 194 30.41 21.67 20.39
CA THR A 194 31.55 22.58 20.62
C THR A 194 32.66 22.46 19.57
N GLY A 195 32.55 21.52 18.63
CA GLY A 195 33.47 21.33 17.51
C GLY A 195 32.89 21.75 16.17
N ASN A 196 33.70 21.72 15.10
CA ASN A 196 33.23 22.04 13.75
C ASN A 196 32.68 20.77 13.04
N PHE A 197 31.37 20.72 12.82
CA PHE A 197 30.69 19.61 12.12
C PHE A 197 30.27 19.99 10.69
N THR A 198 30.69 21.16 10.21
CA THR A 198 30.64 21.48 8.78
C THR A 198 31.85 20.87 8.08
N PRO A 199 31.76 20.51 6.79
CA PRO A 199 32.93 20.07 6.05
C PRO A 199 34.01 21.16 6.08
N SER A 200 35.11 20.90 6.78
CA SER A 200 36.33 21.72 6.66
C SER A 200 37.01 21.42 5.32
N ALA A 201 37.97 22.27 4.91
CA ALA A 201 38.76 22.02 3.71
C ALA A 201 39.56 20.69 3.75
N THR A 202 39.68 20.06 4.93
CA THR A 202 40.37 18.78 5.14
C THR A 202 39.40 17.60 5.31
N GLY A 203 38.09 17.83 5.44
CA GLY A 203 37.10 16.77 5.67
C GLY A 203 37.07 16.21 7.10
N TYR A 204 37.74 16.87 8.06
CA TYR A 204 37.75 16.49 9.48
C TYR A 204 37.38 17.68 10.38
N PRO A 205 36.82 17.43 11.59
CA PRO A 205 36.63 18.48 12.58
C PRO A 205 37.98 19.07 13.01
N ASP A 206 38.07 20.41 13.06
CA ASP A 206 39.22 21.13 13.61
C ASP A 206 39.31 20.97 15.14
#